data_AF-A0A6I0EWA3-F1
#
_entry.id   AF-A0A6I0EWA3-F1
#
_cell.length_a   1.000
_cell.length_b   1.000
_cell.length_c   1.000
_cell.angle_alpha   90.00
_cell.angle_beta   90.00
_cell.angle_gamma   90.00
#
_symmetry.space_group_name_H-M   'P 1'
#
loop_
_entity.id
_entity.type
_entity.pdbx_description
1 polymer ?
#
loop_
_entity_poly.entity_id
_entity_poly.type
_entity_poly.pdbx_seq_one_letter_code
_entity_poly.pdbx_strand_id
1 'polypeptide(L)'
;MKNLYELRRDIDECDKELVRLLLKRFDIVKEVAKFKKENNLEILHQNREEEVLKRVIKSSDETEYKDLLVEIYREIMKISRRLQSKLLFSKNIILIGFMGSGKTTIGRELSKTMELPYRDIDNLIEEKEQFSISEIFHKYGEEHFRALERKMVHEVCSYKSTIISCGGGVVLDYNNIVELKKDGIVVLLEASEESIYSRVKNSTNRPLLSNMNLDTIRKNSR
;
A
#
# COMPACT_ATOMS: atom_id res chain seq x y z
N MET A 1 -39.55 22.99 -22.52
CA MET A 1 -38.31 22.92 -21.72
C MET A 1 -38.56 21.86 -20.67
N LYS A 2 -37.69 20.85 -20.55
CA LYS A 2 -37.89 19.79 -19.54
C LYS A 2 -37.91 20.42 -18.15
N ASN A 3 -38.79 19.95 -17.27
CA ASN A 3 -38.76 20.37 -15.87
C ASN A 3 -37.60 19.66 -15.13
N LEU A 4 -37.28 20.11 -13.90
CA LEU A 4 -36.19 19.53 -13.12
C LEU A 4 -36.34 18.03 -12.88
N TYR A 5 -37.57 17.54 -12.69
CA TYR A 5 -37.85 16.13 -12.48
C TYR A 5 -37.55 15.29 -13.73
N GLU A 6 -37.95 15.79 -14.90
CA GLU A 6 -37.65 15.16 -16.19
C GLU A 6 -36.16 15.14 -16.49
N LEU A 7 -35.43 16.23 -16.21
CA LEU A 7 -33.96 16.28 -16.36
C LEU A 7 -33.23 15.30 -15.44
N ARG A 8 -33.69 15.17 -14.19
CA ARG A 8 -33.12 14.17 -13.25
C ARG A 8 -33.38 12.75 -13.73
N ARG A 9 -34.57 12.48 -14.26
CA ARG A 9 -34.88 11.17 -14.84
C ARG A 9 -33.97 10.84 -16.04
N ASP A 10 -33.63 11.83 -16.86
CA ASP A 10 -32.66 11.61 -17.95
C ASP A 10 -31.27 11.22 -17.39
N ILE A 11 -30.81 11.88 -16.32
CA ILE A 11 -29.56 11.53 -15.63
C ILE A 11 -29.62 10.09 -15.10
N ASP A 12 -30.73 9.70 -14.48
CA ASP A 12 -30.90 8.33 -13.96
C ASP A 12 -30.78 7.28 -15.08
N GLU A 13 -31.30 7.56 -16.28
CA GLU A 13 -31.13 6.66 -17.43
C GLU A 13 -29.67 6.63 -17.92
N CYS A 14 -28.97 7.77 -17.96
CA CYS A 14 -27.53 7.81 -18.24
C CYS A 14 -26.72 7.02 -17.22
N ASP A 15 -27.03 7.12 -15.93
CA ASP A 15 -26.34 6.40 -14.85
C ASP A 15 -26.51 4.89 -14.98
N LYS A 16 -27.69 4.40 -15.39
CA LYS A 16 -27.89 2.98 -15.68
C LYS A 16 -26.97 2.49 -16.81
N GLU A 17 -26.80 3.28 -17.85
CA GLU A 17 -25.87 2.95 -18.94
C GLU A 17 -24.42 2.97 -18.48
N LEU A 18 -24.02 3.98 -17.69
CA LEU A 18 -22.68 4.06 -17.10
C LEU A 18 -22.38 2.85 -16.21
N VAL A 19 -23.30 2.45 -15.33
CA VAL A 19 -23.16 1.25 -14.50
C VAL A 19 -22.95 0.01 -15.37
N ARG A 20 -23.76 -0.17 -16.42
CA ARG A 20 -23.63 -1.30 -17.34
C ARG A 20 -22.25 -1.33 -18.02
N LEU A 21 -21.76 -0.18 -18.47
CA LEU A 21 -20.45 -0.06 -19.11
C LEU A 21 -19.30 -0.32 -18.12
N LEU A 22 -19.40 0.20 -16.90
CA LEU A 22 -18.41 -0.01 -15.85
C LEU A 22 -18.32 -1.47 -15.42
N LEU A 23 -19.47 -2.16 -15.25
CA LEU A 23 -19.51 -3.58 -14.94
C LEU A 23 -18.84 -4.41 -16.04
N LYS A 24 -19.22 -4.19 -17.31
CA LYS A 24 -18.56 -4.83 -18.46
C LYS A 24 -17.05 -4.59 -18.45
N ARG A 25 -16.64 -3.36 -18.16
CA ARG A 25 -15.22 -3.00 -18.09
C ARG A 25 -14.51 -3.73 -16.95
N PHE A 26 -15.12 -3.88 -15.78
CA PHE A 26 -14.53 -4.63 -14.66
C PHE A 26 -14.35 -6.11 -14.96
N ASP A 27 -15.26 -6.72 -15.72
CA ASP A 27 -15.09 -8.12 -16.15
C ASP A 27 -13.90 -8.27 -17.10
N ILE A 28 -13.73 -7.35 -18.05
CA ILE A 28 -12.53 -7.31 -18.91
C ILE A 28 -11.26 -7.11 -18.08
N VAL A 29 -11.29 -6.27 -17.05
CA VAL A 29 -10.15 -6.06 -16.15
C VAL A 29 -9.79 -7.34 -15.40
N LYS A 30 -10.77 -8.17 -15.00
CA LYS A 30 -10.52 -9.49 -14.38
C LYS A 30 -9.82 -10.43 -15.36
N GLU A 31 -10.27 -10.47 -16.62
CA GLU A 31 -9.63 -11.27 -17.67
C GLU A 31 -8.19 -10.82 -17.92
N VAL A 32 -7.94 -9.51 -17.99
CA VAL A 32 -6.57 -8.96 -18.09
C VAL A 32 -5.72 -9.37 -16.90
N ALA A 33 -6.25 -9.31 -15.66
CA ALA A 33 -5.52 -9.75 -14.47
C ALA A 33 -5.12 -11.23 -14.56
N LYS A 34 -6.05 -12.10 -14.97
CA LYS A 34 -5.81 -13.52 -15.15
C LYS A 34 -4.73 -13.77 -16.21
N PHE A 35 -4.84 -13.12 -17.36
CA PHE A 35 -3.86 -13.22 -18.44
C PHE A 35 -2.46 -12.79 -17.99
N LYS A 36 -2.35 -11.65 -17.28
CA LYS A 36 -1.07 -11.18 -16.74
C LYS A 36 -0.44 -12.18 -15.77
N LYS A 37 -1.26 -12.79 -14.91
CA LYS A 37 -0.80 -13.82 -13.97
C LYS A 37 -0.23 -15.04 -14.71
N GLU A 38 -0.94 -15.52 -15.72
CA GLU A 38 -0.55 -16.70 -16.50
C GLU A 38 0.72 -16.47 -17.34
N ASN A 39 1.00 -15.22 -17.69
CA ASN A 39 2.14 -14.82 -18.54
C ASN A 39 3.25 -14.09 -17.78
N ASN A 40 3.20 -14.00 -16.45
CA ASN A 40 4.16 -13.26 -15.61
C ASN A 40 4.38 -11.80 -16.05
N LEU A 41 3.32 -11.10 -16.42
CA LEU A 41 3.37 -9.70 -16.86
C LEU A 41 3.13 -8.71 -15.71
N GLU A 42 3.68 -7.50 -15.85
CA GLU A 42 3.55 -6.44 -14.85
C GLU A 42 2.12 -5.90 -14.72
N ILE A 43 1.76 -5.46 -13.50
CA ILE A 43 0.45 -4.83 -13.25
C ILE A 43 0.41 -3.42 -13.85
N LEU A 44 1.44 -2.61 -13.59
CA LEU A 44 1.51 -1.23 -14.04
C LEU A 44 2.21 -1.16 -15.40
N HIS A 45 1.57 -0.51 -16.37
CA HIS A 45 2.21 -0.11 -17.62
C HIS A 45 1.91 1.37 -17.86
N GLN A 46 2.81 2.26 -17.43
CA GLN A 46 2.59 3.72 -17.45
C GLN A 46 2.25 4.24 -18.85
N ASN A 47 2.94 3.76 -19.89
CA ASN A 47 2.70 4.12 -21.29
C ASN A 47 1.25 3.87 -21.71
N ARG A 48 0.64 2.79 -21.20
CA ARG A 48 -0.75 2.43 -21.55
C ARG A 48 -1.77 3.40 -20.99
N GLU A 49 -1.54 3.93 -19.80
CA GLU A 49 -2.44 4.91 -19.18
C GLU A 49 -2.41 6.24 -19.92
N GLU A 50 -1.20 6.68 -20.32
CA GLU A 50 -1.04 7.87 -21.16
C GLU A 50 -1.73 7.72 -22.52
N GLU A 51 -1.63 6.56 -23.16
CA GLU A 51 -2.37 6.25 -24.39
C GLU A 51 -3.88 6.30 -24.22
N VAL A 52 -4.40 5.81 -23.09
CA VAL A 52 -5.83 5.87 -22.78
C VAL A 52 -6.25 7.33 -22.65
N LEU A 53 -5.53 8.14 -21.86
CA LEU A 53 -5.84 9.56 -21.68
C LEU A 53 -5.76 10.34 -23.00
N LYS A 54 -4.73 10.11 -23.82
CA LYS A 54 -4.61 10.73 -25.16
C LYS A 54 -5.79 10.38 -26.06
N ARG A 55 -6.27 9.13 -26.03
CA ARG A 55 -7.44 8.71 -26.81
C ARG A 55 -8.73 9.36 -26.30
N VAL A 56 -8.93 9.42 -24.99
CA VAL A 56 -10.09 10.09 -24.37
C VAL A 56 -10.12 11.56 -24.78
N ILE A 57 -8.98 12.25 -24.63
CA ILE A 57 -8.80 13.65 -25.02
C ILE A 57 -9.10 13.89 -26.50
N LYS A 58 -8.62 13.00 -27.37
CA LYS A 58 -8.87 13.09 -28.83
C LYS A 58 -10.32 12.79 -29.19
N SER A 59 -10.98 11.89 -28.48
CA SER A 59 -12.39 11.55 -28.74
C SER A 59 -13.39 12.59 -28.20
N SER A 60 -12.94 13.48 -27.32
CA SER A 60 -13.77 14.50 -26.67
C SER A 60 -13.65 15.89 -27.32
N ASP A 61 -13.30 15.95 -28.61
CA ASP A 61 -13.06 17.21 -29.35
C ASP A 61 -14.19 18.24 -29.10
N GLU A 62 -13.79 19.49 -28.86
CA GLU A 62 -14.66 20.68 -28.69
C GLU A 62 -15.66 20.68 -27.53
N THR A 63 -15.51 19.80 -26.54
CA THR A 63 -16.35 19.84 -25.33
C THR A 63 -15.73 20.66 -24.20
N GLU A 64 -16.54 21.47 -23.51
CA GLU A 64 -16.14 22.20 -22.29
C GLU A 64 -15.82 21.26 -21.11
N TYR A 65 -16.19 19.98 -21.22
CA TYR A 65 -16.07 18.98 -20.15
C TYR A 65 -14.79 18.14 -20.19
N LYS A 66 -13.83 18.48 -21.06
CA LYS A 66 -12.62 17.70 -21.29
C LYS A 66 -11.84 17.39 -20.02
N ASP A 67 -11.64 18.37 -19.15
CA ASP A 67 -10.86 18.19 -17.92
C ASP A 67 -11.59 17.26 -16.93
N LEU A 68 -12.91 17.39 -16.82
CA LEU A 68 -13.74 16.50 -16.00
C LEU A 68 -13.68 15.05 -16.50
N LEU A 69 -13.68 14.83 -17.82
CA LEU A 69 -13.52 13.49 -18.39
C LEU A 69 -12.15 12.90 -18.04
N VAL A 70 -11.07 13.70 -18.12
CA VAL A 70 -9.73 13.25 -17.75
C VAL A 70 -9.68 12.83 -16.27
N GLU A 71 -10.31 13.59 -15.38
CA GLU A 71 -10.41 13.25 -13.95
C GLU A 71 -11.15 11.93 -13.72
N ILE A 72 -12.32 11.75 -14.33
CA ILE A 72 -13.11 10.52 -14.25
C ILE A 72 -12.29 9.33 -14.74
N TYR A 73 -11.60 9.45 -15.88
CA TYR A 73 -10.81 8.36 -16.42
C TYR A 73 -9.60 8.01 -15.55
N ARG A 74 -8.97 8.98 -14.89
CA ARG A 74 -7.91 8.71 -13.89
C ARG A 74 -8.44 7.87 -12.74
N GLU A 75 -9.62 8.17 -12.21
CA GLU A 75 -10.23 7.39 -11.14
C GLU A 75 -10.65 5.99 -11.60
N ILE A 76 -11.24 5.87 -12.80
CA ILE A 76 -11.54 4.57 -13.41
C ILE A 76 -10.26 3.72 -13.52
N MET A 77 -9.13 4.30 -13.96
CA MET A 77 -7.85 3.60 -14.06
C MET A 77 -7.32 3.16 -12.69
N LYS A 78 -7.34 4.03 -11.68
CA LYS A 78 -6.97 3.68 -10.28
C LYS A 78 -7.79 2.50 -9.76
N ILE A 79 -9.11 2.54 -9.91
CA ILE A 79 -10.00 1.46 -9.50
C ILE A 79 -9.67 0.15 -10.23
N SER A 80 -9.30 0.24 -11.51
CA SER A 80 -8.89 -0.92 -12.32
C SER A 80 -7.60 -1.56 -11.84
N ARG A 81 -6.60 -0.75 -11.49
CA ARG A 81 -5.34 -1.23 -10.91
C ARG A 81 -5.61 -1.90 -9.58
N ARG A 82 -6.39 -1.26 -8.70
CA ARG A 82 -6.78 -1.82 -7.41
C ARG A 82 -7.48 -3.17 -7.56
N LEU A 83 -8.39 -3.32 -8.53
CA LEU A 83 -9.08 -4.58 -8.81
C LEU A 83 -8.08 -5.66 -9.27
N GLN A 84 -7.20 -5.36 -10.22
CA GLN A 84 -6.14 -6.27 -10.66
C GLN A 84 -5.25 -6.69 -9.48
N SER A 85 -4.78 -5.74 -8.69
CA SER A 85 -3.92 -5.99 -7.53
C SER A 85 -4.57 -6.88 -6.50
N LYS A 86 -5.87 -6.67 -6.17
CA LYS A 86 -6.59 -7.56 -5.23
C LYS A 86 -6.74 -8.99 -5.74
N LEU A 87 -6.90 -9.17 -7.05
CA LEU A 87 -7.01 -10.50 -7.68
C LEU A 87 -5.66 -11.22 -7.72
N LEU A 88 -4.58 -10.47 -7.93
CA LEU A 88 -3.22 -11.00 -8.01
C LEU A 88 -2.60 -11.23 -6.62
N PHE A 89 -2.94 -10.36 -5.66
CA PHE A 89 -2.42 -10.33 -4.30
C PHE A 89 -3.58 -10.32 -3.29
N SER A 90 -4.17 -11.49 -3.06
CA SER A 90 -5.26 -11.67 -2.10
C SER A 90 -4.79 -11.70 -0.63
N LYS A 91 -3.54 -12.09 -0.41
CA LYS A 91 -2.86 -12.06 0.89
C LYS A 91 -2.15 -10.72 1.12
N ASN A 92 -1.74 -10.48 2.37
CA ASN A 92 -0.94 -9.30 2.71
C ASN A 92 0.48 -9.41 2.15
N ILE A 93 1.12 -8.28 1.89
CA ILE A 93 2.55 -8.18 1.58
C ILE A 93 3.22 -7.61 2.82
N ILE A 94 3.99 -8.43 3.52
CA ILE A 94 4.62 -8.08 4.79
C ILE A 94 6.09 -7.71 4.52
N LEU A 95 6.45 -6.45 4.75
CA LEU A 95 7.81 -5.95 4.61
C LEU A 95 8.53 -6.02 5.96
N ILE A 96 9.56 -6.85 6.03
CA ILE A 96 10.45 -6.96 7.18
C ILE A 96 11.87 -6.52 6.82
N GLY A 97 12.71 -6.33 7.83
CA GLY A 97 14.12 -6.00 7.68
C GLY A 97 14.56 -4.95 8.68
N PHE A 98 15.86 -4.72 8.75
CA PHE A 98 16.43 -3.79 9.72
C PHE A 98 15.94 -2.35 9.50
N MET A 99 15.98 -1.51 10.54
CA MET A 99 15.65 -0.09 10.36
C MET A 99 16.57 0.57 9.34
N GLY A 100 16.07 1.49 8.53
CA GLY A 100 16.85 2.06 7.42
C GLY A 100 16.97 1.16 6.19
N SER A 101 16.43 -0.07 6.19
CA SER A 101 16.43 -0.94 4.98
C SER A 101 15.57 -0.42 3.83
N GLY A 102 14.66 0.53 4.09
CA GLY A 102 13.81 1.15 3.07
C GLY A 102 12.35 0.70 3.05
N LYS A 103 11.89 -0.06 4.06
CA LYS A 103 10.50 -0.54 4.19
C LYS A 103 9.45 0.54 3.93
N THR A 104 9.57 1.70 4.57
CA THR A 104 8.60 2.79 4.40
C THR A 104 8.59 3.34 2.98
N THR A 105 9.77 3.51 2.36
CA THR A 105 9.88 4.00 0.99
C THR A 105 9.29 2.99 0.00
N ILE A 106 9.71 1.73 0.07
CA ILE A 106 9.24 0.66 -0.81
C ILE A 106 7.74 0.41 -0.60
N GLY A 107 7.27 0.37 0.64
CA GLY A 107 5.87 0.12 0.95
C GLY A 107 4.94 1.22 0.43
N ARG A 108 5.35 2.49 0.52
CA ARG A 108 4.59 3.62 -0.04
C ARG A 108 4.56 3.58 -1.57
N GLU A 109 5.70 3.33 -2.21
CA GLU A 109 5.73 3.22 -3.68
C GLU A 109 4.91 2.02 -4.18
N LEU A 110 5.04 0.87 -3.53
CA LEU A 110 4.24 -0.32 -3.84
C LEU A 110 2.74 -0.05 -3.68
N SER A 111 2.35 0.67 -2.63
CA SER A 111 0.96 1.07 -2.39
C SER A 111 0.40 1.95 -3.50
N LYS A 112 1.17 2.94 -3.98
CA LYS A 112 0.78 3.78 -5.12
C LYS A 112 0.67 2.96 -6.40
N THR A 113 1.67 2.13 -6.70
CA THR A 113 1.71 1.31 -7.91
C THR A 113 0.56 0.30 -7.96
N MET A 114 0.26 -0.34 -6.84
CA MET A 114 -0.75 -1.39 -6.76
C MET A 114 -2.14 -0.86 -6.36
N GLU A 115 -2.25 0.39 -5.92
CA GLU A 115 -3.47 0.97 -5.34
C GLU A 115 -4.00 0.13 -4.15
N LEU A 116 -3.08 -0.46 -3.38
CA LEU A 116 -3.37 -1.23 -2.16
C LEU A 116 -3.08 -0.39 -0.92
N PRO A 117 -3.80 -0.59 0.21
CA PRO A 117 -3.50 0.12 1.44
C PRO A 117 -2.09 -0.18 1.94
N TYR A 118 -1.40 0.84 2.47
CA TYR A 118 -0.16 0.71 3.21
C TYR A 118 -0.41 0.94 4.70
N ARG A 119 0.12 0.06 5.55
CA ARG A 119 0.08 0.18 7.01
C ARG A 119 1.48 -0.03 7.56
N ASP A 120 1.85 0.78 8.54
CA ASP A 120 3.08 0.62 9.30
C ASP A 120 2.71 0.24 10.73
N ILE A 121 3.20 -0.89 11.22
CA ILE A 121 2.86 -1.39 12.57
C ILE A 121 3.27 -0.37 13.63
N ASP A 122 4.44 0.26 13.48
CA ASP A 122 4.94 1.25 14.44
C ASP A 122 3.94 2.42 14.54
N ASN A 123 3.51 2.96 13.39
CA ASN A 123 2.53 4.05 13.35
C ASN A 123 1.17 3.61 13.94
N LEU A 124 0.70 2.40 13.64
CA LEU A 124 -0.57 1.91 14.18
C LEU A 124 -0.54 1.74 15.70
N ILE A 125 0.61 1.38 16.28
CA ILE A 125 0.80 1.35 17.74
C ILE A 125 0.70 2.77 18.29
N GLU A 126 1.43 3.73 17.71
CA GLU A 126 1.41 5.13 18.16
C GLU A 126 0.01 5.75 18.08
N GLU A 127 -0.70 5.51 16.97
CA GLU A 127 -2.09 5.96 16.77
C GLU A 127 -3.04 5.40 17.83
N LYS A 128 -2.85 4.15 18.29
CA LYS A 128 -3.72 3.53 19.30
C LYS A 128 -3.39 3.93 20.71
N GLU A 129 -2.10 3.94 21.03
CA GLU A 129 -1.64 4.24 22.38
C GLU A 129 -1.65 5.75 22.66
N GLN A 130 -1.73 6.59 21.63
CA GLN A 130 -1.64 8.07 21.75
C GLN A 130 -0.31 8.52 22.39
N PHE A 131 0.72 7.68 22.26
CA PHE A 131 2.09 7.93 22.67
C PHE A 131 3.01 7.54 21.52
N SER A 132 4.09 8.30 21.32
CA SER A 132 5.16 7.87 20.44
C SER A 132 5.83 6.61 20.98
N ILE A 133 6.48 5.83 20.11
CA ILE A 133 7.25 4.65 20.53
C ILE A 133 8.31 5.05 21.56
N SER A 134 8.94 6.21 21.40
CA SER A 134 9.90 6.73 22.37
C SER A 134 9.31 6.89 23.77
N GLU A 135 8.11 7.48 23.87
CA GLU A 135 7.40 7.65 25.13
C GLU A 135 6.94 6.31 25.71
N ILE A 136 6.50 5.37 24.87
CA ILE A 136 6.10 4.02 25.30
C ILE A 136 7.30 3.31 25.95
N PHE A 137 8.47 3.33 25.30
CA PHE A 137 9.69 2.73 25.85
C PHE A 137 10.10 3.41 27.16
N HIS A 138 10.08 4.74 27.23
CA HIS A 138 10.47 5.49 28.42
C HIS A 138 9.52 5.24 29.61
N LYS A 139 8.21 5.17 29.36
CA LYS A 139 7.19 5.11 30.40
C LYS A 139 6.84 3.69 30.85
N TYR A 140 6.86 2.73 29.91
CA TYR A 140 6.37 1.36 30.15
C TYR A 140 7.43 0.28 29.87
N GLY A 141 8.58 0.64 29.29
CA GLY A 141 9.66 -0.29 28.99
C GLY A 141 9.45 -1.11 27.71
N GLU A 142 10.51 -1.83 27.32
CA GLU A 142 10.53 -2.61 26.08
C GLU A 142 9.54 -3.79 26.11
N GLU A 143 9.43 -4.50 27.24
CA GLU A 143 8.55 -5.67 27.35
C GLU A 143 7.09 -5.32 27.03
N HIS A 144 6.63 -4.16 27.50
CA HIS A 144 5.30 -3.64 27.19
C HIS A 144 5.15 -3.35 25.69
N PHE A 145 6.11 -2.67 25.07
CA PHE A 145 6.12 -2.43 23.63
C PHE A 145 6.06 -3.75 22.83
N ARG A 146 6.81 -4.78 23.24
CA ARG A 146 6.76 -6.10 22.59
C ARG A 146 5.40 -6.77 22.72
N ALA A 147 4.70 -6.59 23.83
CA ALA A 147 3.33 -7.07 23.98
C ALA A 147 2.35 -6.35 23.04
N LEU A 148 2.50 -5.04 22.87
CA LEU A 148 1.74 -4.25 21.89
C LEU A 148 2.04 -4.67 20.45
N GLU A 149 3.32 -4.88 20.13
CA GLU A 149 3.78 -5.35 18.81
C GLU A 149 3.15 -6.70 18.45
N ARG A 150 3.17 -7.68 19.36
CA ARG A 150 2.48 -8.97 19.18
C ARG A 150 0.98 -8.80 18.91
N LYS A 151 0.30 -8.00 19.72
CA LYS A 151 -1.15 -7.75 19.56
C LYS A 151 -1.45 -7.11 18.20
N MET A 152 -0.61 -6.17 17.77
CA MET A 152 -0.76 -5.52 16.48
C MET A 152 -0.48 -6.45 15.31
N VAL A 153 0.51 -7.35 15.41
CA VAL A 153 0.75 -8.40 14.41
C VAL A 153 -0.51 -9.25 14.22
N HIS A 154 -1.13 -9.71 15.31
CA HIS A 154 -2.38 -10.48 15.23
C HIS A 154 -3.48 -9.72 14.50
N GLU A 155 -3.65 -8.43 14.82
CA GLU A 155 -4.68 -7.61 14.20
C GLU A 155 -4.45 -7.39 12.70
N VAL A 156 -3.23 -7.03 12.30
CA VAL A 156 -2.94 -6.75 10.88
C VAL A 156 -3.00 -8.00 10.00
N CYS A 157 -2.86 -9.20 10.57
CA CYS A 157 -3.07 -10.46 9.86
C CYS A 157 -4.53 -10.66 9.39
N SER A 158 -5.49 -10.02 10.06
CA SER A 158 -6.91 -10.04 9.64
C SER A 158 -7.16 -9.24 8.35
N TYR A 159 -6.26 -8.30 8.00
CA TYR A 159 -6.34 -7.54 6.77
C TYR A 159 -6.14 -8.44 5.54
N LYS A 160 -6.59 -7.95 4.39
CA LYS A 160 -6.42 -8.61 3.09
C LYS A 160 -5.93 -7.61 2.06
N SER A 161 -5.12 -8.09 1.10
CA SER A 161 -4.54 -7.26 0.04
C SER A 161 -3.95 -5.94 0.57
N THR A 162 -3.22 -6.01 1.68
CA THR A 162 -2.63 -4.84 2.35
C THR A 162 -1.12 -4.99 2.42
N ILE A 163 -0.40 -3.89 2.19
CA ILE A 163 1.05 -3.82 2.35
C ILE A 163 1.31 -3.39 3.79
N ILE A 164 2.03 -4.22 4.53
CA ILE A 164 2.29 -4.03 5.96
C ILE A 164 3.79 -3.91 6.15
N SER A 165 4.27 -2.76 6.65
CA SER A 165 5.63 -2.58 7.11
C SER A 165 5.69 -2.90 8.60
N CYS A 166 6.64 -3.74 9.00
CA CYS A 166 6.87 -4.09 10.39
C CYS A 166 8.09 -3.37 10.96
N GLY A 167 8.08 -3.09 12.27
CA GLY A 167 9.26 -2.65 13.01
C GLY A 167 10.40 -3.66 12.90
N GLY A 168 11.65 -3.19 13.01
CA GLY A 168 12.83 -4.05 12.84
C GLY A 168 12.91 -5.20 13.87
N GLY A 169 12.29 -5.03 15.03
CA GLY A 169 12.28 -6.03 16.09
C GLY A 169 11.16 -7.08 15.98
N VAL A 170 10.25 -6.96 15.01
CA VAL A 170 9.13 -7.91 14.86
C VAL A 170 9.61 -9.36 14.72
N VAL A 171 10.79 -9.53 14.14
CA VAL A 171 11.42 -10.82 13.84
C VAL A 171 12.00 -11.50 15.07
N LEU A 172 12.17 -10.79 16.18
CA LEU A 172 12.72 -11.31 17.43
C LEU A 172 11.74 -12.27 18.13
N ASP A 173 10.44 -12.11 17.87
CA ASP A 173 9.41 -13.04 18.33
C ASP A 173 9.04 -14.00 17.20
N TYR A 174 9.42 -15.26 17.35
CA TYR A 174 9.15 -16.30 16.35
C TYR A 174 7.65 -16.46 16.07
N ASN A 175 6.78 -16.24 17.06
CA ASN A 175 5.33 -16.38 16.88
C ASN A 175 4.77 -15.32 15.92
N ASN A 176 5.31 -14.10 15.95
CA ASN A 176 4.94 -13.05 15.01
C ASN A 176 5.21 -13.50 13.57
N ILE A 177 6.39 -14.09 13.32
CA ILE A 177 6.76 -14.56 11.97
C ILE A 177 5.86 -15.69 11.51
N VAL A 178 5.57 -16.65 12.39
CA VAL A 178 4.65 -17.76 12.09
C VAL A 178 3.27 -17.21 11.72
N GLU A 179 2.78 -16.21 12.45
CA GLU A 179 1.48 -15.61 12.19
C GLU A 179 1.45 -14.82 10.88
N LEU A 180 2.42 -13.94 10.66
CA LEU A 180 2.54 -13.14 9.44
C LEU A 180 2.61 -14.01 8.17
N LYS A 181 3.25 -15.19 8.25
CA LYS A 181 3.33 -16.15 7.13
C LYS A 181 2.02 -16.88 6.82
N LYS A 182 1.07 -16.96 7.76
CA LYS A 182 -0.24 -17.60 7.50
C LYS A 182 -1.05 -16.77 6.51
N ASP A 183 -1.12 -15.46 6.77
CA ASP A 183 -2.00 -14.52 6.06
C ASP A 183 -1.27 -13.57 5.11
N GLY A 184 0.05 -13.70 4.96
CA GLY A 184 0.87 -12.82 4.12
C GLY A 184 2.04 -13.50 3.42
N ILE A 185 2.58 -12.79 2.43
CA ILE A 185 3.87 -13.06 1.82
C ILE A 185 4.89 -12.17 2.53
N VAL A 186 5.88 -12.78 3.18
CA VAL A 186 6.92 -12.05 3.91
C VAL A 186 8.09 -11.76 2.98
N VAL A 187 8.41 -10.48 2.82
CA VAL A 187 9.49 -9.96 1.99
C VAL A 187 10.53 -9.30 2.89
N LEU A 188 11.74 -9.86 2.89
CA LEU A 188 12.88 -9.28 3.58
C LEU A 188 13.52 -8.22 2.69
N LEU A 189 13.60 -6.98 3.20
CA LEU A 189 14.35 -5.90 2.56
C LEU A 189 15.71 -5.77 3.24
N GLU A 190 16.76 -6.03 2.45
CA GLU A 190 18.15 -5.92 2.87
C GLU A 190 18.79 -4.65 2.31
N ALA A 191 19.74 -4.10 3.05
CA ALA A 191 20.55 -2.97 2.62
C ALA A 191 21.95 -3.12 3.22
N SER A 192 22.96 -2.58 2.54
CA SER A 192 24.33 -2.59 3.09
C SER A 192 24.39 -1.83 4.40
N GLU A 193 25.31 -2.22 5.29
CA GLU A 193 25.52 -1.59 6.59
C GLU A 193 25.80 -0.07 6.44
N GLU A 194 26.56 0.33 5.40
CA GLU A 194 26.84 1.73 5.06
C GLU A 194 25.57 2.46 4.61
N SER A 195 24.71 1.80 3.84
CA SER A 195 23.42 2.34 3.41
C SER A 195 22.48 2.53 4.60
N ILE A 196 22.45 1.57 5.53
CA ILE A 196 21.67 1.67 6.77
C ILE A 196 22.18 2.84 7.60
N TYR A 197 23.49 2.86 7.89
CA TYR A 197 24.12 3.90 8.70
C TYR A 197 23.87 5.30 8.12
N SER A 198 24.10 5.49 6.83
CA SER A 198 23.91 6.80 6.17
C SER A 198 22.45 7.29 6.26
N ARG A 199 21.47 6.40 6.27
CA ARG A 199 20.03 6.71 6.39
C ARG A 199 19.60 7.01 7.82
N VAL A 200 20.21 6.37 8.82
CA VAL A 200 19.74 6.44 10.21
C VAL A 200 20.58 7.34 11.13
N LYS A 201 21.82 7.70 10.74
CA LYS A 201 22.75 8.48 11.57
C LYS A 201 22.22 9.82 12.10
N ASN A 202 21.25 10.42 11.42
CA ASN A 202 20.65 11.70 11.80
C ASN A 202 19.23 11.55 12.38
N SER A 203 18.77 10.31 12.65
CA SER A 203 17.40 10.06 13.12
C SER A 203 17.31 10.22 14.65
N THR A 204 16.46 11.15 15.10
CA THR A 204 16.22 11.43 16.53
C THR A 204 15.07 10.63 17.14
N ASN A 205 14.23 9.99 16.33
CA ASN A 205 12.96 9.38 16.77
C ASN A 205 13.07 7.90 17.19
N ARG A 206 14.29 7.36 17.36
CA ARG A 206 14.49 5.94 17.68
C ARG A 206 15.38 5.81 18.91
N PRO A 207 14.81 5.53 20.10
CA PRO A 207 15.56 5.42 21.36
C PRO A 207 16.73 4.44 21.29
N LEU A 208 16.51 3.32 20.60
CA LEU A 208 17.49 2.25 20.37
C LEU A 208 18.70 2.69 19.50
N LEU A 209 18.61 3.83 18.80
CA LEU A 209 19.66 4.35 17.91
C LEU A 209 20.60 5.36 18.56
N SER A 210 20.29 5.87 19.75
CA SER A 210 21.03 6.97 20.38
C SER A 210 22.53 6.71 20.55
N ASN A 211 22.98 5.45 20.47
CA ASN A 211 24.39 5.05 20.54
C ASN A 211 24.85 4.07 19.43
N MET A 212 24.14 3.92 18.31
CA MET A 212 24.54 2.97 17.25
C MET A 212 25.64 3.53 16.33
N ASN A 213 26.80 2.88 16.33
CA ASN A 213 27.85 3.05 15.33
C ASN A 213 27.79 1.94 14.26
N LEU A 214 28.63 2.04 13.22
CA LEU A 214 28.71 1.03 12.15
C LEU A 214 28.88 -0.38 12.71
N ASP A 215 29.77 -0.59 13.68
CA ASP A 215 30.02 -1.91 14.29
C ASP A 215 28.79 -2.49 15.02
N THR A 216 27.98 -1.62 15.63
CA THR A 216 26.72 -2.02 16.25
C THR A 216 25.68 -2.40 15.20
N ILE A 217 25.64 -1.70 14.07
CA ILE A 217 24.77 -2.06 12.94
C ILE A 217 25.20 -3.44 12.38
N ARG A 218 26.51 -3.67 12.15
CA ARG A 218 27.03 -4.96 11.66
C ARG A 218 26.56 -6.15 12.49
N LYS A 219 26.51 -5.97 13.82
CA LYS A 219 26.10 -7.02 14.76
C LYS A 219 24.59 -7.28 14.78
N ASN A 220 23.78 -6.28 14.46
CA ASN A 220 22.32 -6.34 14.63
C ASN A 220 21.53 -6.37 13.31
N SER A 221 22.16 -6.13 12.16
CA SER A 221 21.52 -6.13 10.85
C SER A 221 21.58 -7.48 10.12
N ARG A 222 22.16 -8.51 10.74
CA ARG A 222 22.30 -9.87 10.22
C ARG A 222 21.29 -10.82 10.88
#